data_AF-A0A1H5CEM8-F1
#
_entry.id   AF-A0A1H5CEM8-F1
#
_cell.length_a   1.000
_cell.length_b   1.000
_cell.length_c   1.000
_cell.angle_alpha   90.00
_cell.angle_beta   90.00
_cell.angle_gamma   90.00
#
_symmetry.space_group_name_H-M   'P 1'
#
loop_
_entity.id
_entity.type
_entity.pdbx_description
1 polymer ?
#
loop_
_entity_poly.entity_id
_entity_poly.type
_entity_poly.pdbx_seq_one_letter_code
_entity_poly.pdbx_strand_id
1 'polypeptide(L)'
;MKLRFLGKNSTPGDSPTLYASDQDSYVIQGWKIFANELLVQLDVPEGQTAVEVPTELFEHLTKDGQLSGEIRKFTAPIMLVTEQGTCVLQGPEMHDAEALSQMRMPDYETCIEVPKSSIMALLEESSGPDHPRTA
;
A
#
# COMPACT_ATOMS: atom_id res chain seq x y z
N MET A 1 -7.66 6.76 -14.27
CA MET A 1 -8.05 5.39 -13.86
C MET A 1 -9.27 5.38 -12.93
N LYS A 2 -9.98 4.24 -12.75
CA LYS A 2 -11.14 4.13 -11.82
C LYS A 2 -10.74 3.48 -10.51
N LEU A 3 -11.06 4.15 -9.40
CA LEU A 3 -10.77 3.69 -8.05
C LEU A 3 -12.04 3.23 -7.34
N ARG A 4 -11.95 2.07 -6.72
CA ARG A 4 -12.99 1.48 -5.89
C ARG A 4 -12.56 1.53 -4.44
N PHE A 5 -13.24 2.36 -3.66
CA PHE A 5 -13.02 2.44 -2.21
C PHE A 5 -13.31 1.08 -1.54
N LEU A 6 -12.32 0.51 -0.85
CA LEU A 6 -12.46 -0.73 -0.10
C LEU A 6 -12.73 -0.43 1.37
N GLY A 7 -11.96 0.47 1.96
CA GLY A 7 -12.13 0.86 3.35
C GLY A 7 -11.10 1.89 3.79
N LYS A 8 -11.32 2.42 4.99
CA LYS A 8 -10.42 3.36 5.64
C LYS A 8 -10.37 3.03 7.12
N ASN A 9 -9.24 3.28 7.76
CA ASN A 9 -9.20 3.24 9.21
C ASN A 9 -9.43 4.63 9.78
N SER A 10 -10.52 4.82 10.55
CA SER A 10 -10.90 6.11 11.10
C SER A 10 -10.65 6.15 12.61
N THR A 11 -9.40 6.34 13.00
CA THR A 11 -9.03 6.87 14.32
C THR A 11 -9.09 8.41 14.31
N PRO A 12 -9.29 9.06 15.47
CA PRO A 12 -9.51 10.51 15.51
C PRO A 12 -8.23 11.28 15.16
N GLY A 13 -8.12 11.71 13.91
CA GLY A 13 -7.05 12.59 13.42
C GLY A 13 -6.99 12.59 11.91
N ASP A 14 -6.58 11.47 11.32
CA ASP A 14 -6.30 11.32 9.89
C ASP A 14 -6.55 9.86 9.48
N SER A 15 -7.11 9.62 8.29
CA SER A 15 -7.68 8.31 7.92
C SER A 15 -6.97 7.70 6.71
N PRO A 16 -6.01 6.79 6.89
CA PRO A 16 -5.44 6.03 5.79
C PRO A 16 -6.54 5.23 5.08
N THR A 17 -6.49 5.24 3.76
CA THR A 17 -7.58 4.74 2.91
C THR A 17 -7.05 3.79 1.84
N LEU A 18 -7.76 2.70 1.64
CA LEU A 18 -7.44 1.67 0.66
C LEU A 18 -8.44 1.68 -0.49
N TYR A 19 -7.90 1.74 -1.70
CA TYR A 19 -8.64 1.69 -2.94
C TYR A 19 -8.14 0.55 -3.81
N ALA A 20 -9.06 -0.08 -4.56
CA ALA A 20 -8.72 -0.99 -5.65
C ALA A 20 -8.84 -0.25 -6.98
N SER A 21 -7.80 -0.31 -7.80
CA SER A 21 -7.85 0.14 -9.19
C SER A 21 -8.38 -0.98 -10.08
N ASP A 22 -9.06 -0.60 -11.16
CA ASP A 22 -9.47 -1.50 -12.25
C ASP A 22 -8.26 -2.05 -13.03
N GLN A 23 -7.06 -1.50 -12.84
CA GLN A 23 -5.81 -1.88 -13.51
C GLN A 23 -5.00 -2.92 -12.73
N ASP A 24 -5.65 -3.87 -12.07
CA ASP A 24 -5.01 -4.91 -11.24
C ASP A 24 -3.96 -4.34 -10.27
N SER A 25 -4.26 -3.18 -9.68
CA SER A 25 -3.42 -2.51 -8.69
C SER A 25 -4.26 -2.03 -7.51
N TYR A 26 -3.66 -1.93 -6.33
CA TYR A 26 -4.22 -1.29 -5.16
C TYR A 26 -3.59 0.08 -4.97
N VAL A 27 -4.41 1.07 -4.64
CA VAL A 27 -3.95 2.40 -4.27
C VAL A 27 -4.11 2.55 -2.77
N ILE A 28 -3.00 2.84 -2.12
CA ILE A 28 -2.94 2.98 -0.66
C ILE A 28 -2.64 4.44 -0.35
N GLN A 29 -3.60 5.10 0.26
CA GLN A 29 -3.47 6.45 0.81
C GLN A 29 -3.05 6.36 2.27
N GLY A 30 -1.98 7.06 2.62
CA GLY A 30 -1.48 7.13 3.99
C GLY A 30 -0.66 8.37 4.27
N TRP A 31 -0.06 8.42 5.45
CA TRP A 31 0.77 9.55 5.86
C TRP A 31 2.08 9.55 5.10
N LYS A 32 2.43 10.69 4.51
CA LYS A 32 3.71 10.85 3.85
C LYS A 32 4.81 10.83 4.91
N ILE A 33 5.80 9.95 4.73
CA ILE A 33 6.95 9.90 5.63
C ILE A 33 7.87 11.08 5.33
N PHE A 34 7.88 12.07 6.22
CA PHE A 34 8.84 13.17 6.20
C PHE A 34 10.01 12.96 7.17
N ALA A 35 9.93 11.94 8.01
CA ALA A 35 10.96 11.66 9.00
C ALA A 35 12.28 11.33 8.29
N ASN A 36 13.26 12.23 8.40
CA ASN A 36 14.57 12.08 7.79
C ASN A 36 15.22 10.74 8.17
N GLU A 37 15.00 10.22 9.38
CA GLU A 37 15.55 8.93 9.81
C GLU A 37 14.96 7.73 9.08
N LEU A 38 13.67 7.78 8.74
CA LEU A 38 13.04 6.75 7.91
C LEU A 38 13.42 6.92 6.44
N LEU A 39 13.46 8.16 5.93
CA LEU A 39 13.91 8.46 4.57
C LEU A 39 15.41 8.17 4.35
N VAL A 40 16.24 8.21 5.39
CA VAL A 40 17.66 7.82 5.29
C VAL A 40 17.80 6.30 5.22
N GLN A 41 16.87 5.56 5.83
CA GLN A 41 16.83 4.10 5.74
C GLN A 41 16.14 3.60 4.47
N LEU A 42 15.14 4.33 3.98
CA LEU A 42 14.45 4.06 2.72
C LEU A 42 15.16 4.77 1.56
N ASP A 43 15.78 4.01 0.67
CA ASP A 43 16.22 4.55 -0.61
C ASP A 43 14.98 4.79 -1.50
N VAL A 44 14.41 5.99 -1.40
CA VAL A 44 13.24 6.41 -2.20
C VAL A 44 13.75 7.11 -3.46
N PRO A 45 13.77 6.44 -4.62
CA PRO A 45 14.21 7.06 -5.86
C PRO A 45 13.18 8.08 -6.36
N GLU A 46 13.63 8.93 -7.28
CA GLU A 46 12.77 9.95 -7.91
C GLU A 46 11.53 9.30 -8.57
N GLY A 47 10.34 9.82 -8.23
CA GLY A 47 9.05 9.29 -8.69
C GLY A 47 8.45 8.18 -7.82
N GLN A 48 9.12 7.79 -6.73
CA GLN A 48 8.55 6.94 -5.69
C GLN A 48 8.33 7.75 -4.41
N THR A 49 7.44 7.26 -3.56
CA THR A 49 7.19 7.82 -2.24
C THR A 49 6.90 6.72 -1.23
N ALA A 50 6.99 7.06 0.05
CA ALA A 50 6.66 6.17 1.15
C ALA A 50 5.45 6.69 1.93
N VAL A 51 4.51 5.79 2.20
CA VAL A 51 3.31 6.04 3.01
C VAL A 51 3.33 5.16 4.24
N GLU A 52 2.89 5.70 5.37
CA GLU A 52 2.59 4.90 6.55
C GLU A 52 1.09 4.62 6.64
N VAL A 53 0.74 3.35 6.85
CA VAL A 53 -0.64 2.90 7.09
C VAL A 53 -0.67 1.79 8.14
N PRO A 54 -1.77 1.68 8.91
CA PRO A 54 -1.96 0.59 9.86
C PRO A 54 -2.23 -0.72 9.12
N THR A 55 -1.73 -1.83 9.66
CA THR A 55 -1.89 -3.16 9.03
C THR A 55 -3.34 -3.62 8.96
N GLU A 56 -4.21 -3.13 9.86
CA GLU A 56 -5.66 -3.37 9.83
C GLU A 56 -6.32 -2.87 8.54
N LEU A 57 -5.70 -1.89 7.84
CA LEU A 57 -6.21 -1.41 6.57
C LEU A 57 -6.28 -2.53 5.53
N PHE A 58 -5.34 -3.47 5.58
CA PHE A 58 -5.30 -4.62 4.67
C PHE A 58 -6.43 -5.61 4.90
N GLU A 59 -7.09 -5.62 6.07
CA GLU A 59 -8.30 -6.42 6.30
C GLU A 59 -9.41 -6.07 5.32
N HIS A 60 -9.45 -4.83 4.82
CA HIS A 60 -10.40 -4.39 3.80
C HIS A 60 -10.15 -4.97 2.41
N LEU A 61 -8.99 -5.57 2.14
CA LEU A 61 -8.74 -6.30 0.89
C LEU A 61 -9.73 -7.44 0.68
N THR A 62 -10.23 -8.04 1.77
CA THR A 62 -11.26 -9.09 1.71
C THR A 62 -12.53 -8.62 1.00
N LYS A 63 -12.82 -7.31 1.03
CA LYS A 63 -13.96 -6.72 0.31
C LYS A 63 -13.76 -6.67 -1.21
N ASP A 64 -12.51 -6.69 -1.68
CA ASP A 64 -12.18 -6.81 -3.10
C ASP A 64 -12.31 -8.26 -3.61
N GLY A 65 -12.44 -9.22 -2.69
CA GLY A 65 -12.44 -10.66 -2.99
C GLY A 65 -11.13 -11.37 -2.65
N GLN A 66 -10.22 -10.72 -1.90
CA GLN A 66 -9.01 -11.38 -1.42
C GLN A 66 -9.33 -12.44 -0.36
N LEU A 67 -8.53 -13.51 -0.35
CA LEU A 67 -8.68 -14.67 0.53
C LEU A 67 -8.46 -14.31 2.01
N SER A 68 -7.56 -13.36 2.27
CA SER A 68 -7.26 -12.84 3.60
C SER A 68 -6.80 -11.38 3.48
N GLY A 69 -6.95 -10.61 4.55
CA GLY A 69 -6.33 -9.29 4.69
C GLY A 69 -5.22 -9.25 5.74
N GLU A 70 -4.83 -10.42 6.25
CA GLU A 70 -3.70 -10.54 7.17
C GLU A 70 -2.39 -10.56 6.39
N ILE A 71 -1.58 -9.50 6.56
CA ILE A 71 -0.22 -9.44 6.01
C ILE A 71 0.65 -10.44 6.76
N ARG A 72 1.13 -11.47 6.06
CA ARG A 72 1.98 -12.53 6.64
C ARG A 72 3.45 -12.35 6.29
N LYS A 73 3.73 -11.61 5.22
CA LYS A 73 5.08 -11.23 4.80
C LYS A 73 5.21 -9.72 4.72
N PHE A 74 6.26 -9.21 5.35
CA PHE A 74 6.66 -7.82 5.27
C PHE A 74 7.86 -7.73 4.32
N THR A 75 7.56 -7.74 3.02
CA THR A 75 8.55 -7.60 1.94
C THR A 75 8.11 -6.50 0.98
N ALA A 76 8.96 -6.13 0.02
CA ALA A 76 8.65 -5.08 -0.95
C ALA A 76 7.25 -5.32 -1.57
N PRO A 77 6.34 -4.33 -1.51
CA PRO A 77 6.56 -2.89 -1.26
C PRO A 77 6.61 -2.43 0.21
N ILE A 78 6.37 -3.29 1.19
CA ILE A 78 6.54 -2.93 2.61
C ILE A 78 8.04 -2.85 2.93
N MET A 79 8.52 -1.66 3.27
CA MET A 79 9.93 -1.43 3.63
C MET A 79 10.17 -1.59 5.12
N LEU A 80 9.20 -1.17 5.94
CA LEU A 80 9.37 -1.14 7.39
C LEU A 80 8.03 -1.39 8.09
N VAL A 81 8.08 -2.02 9.26
CA VAL A 81 6.94 -2.16 10.17
C VAL A 81 7.35 -1.54 11.49
N THR A 82 6.53 -0.65 12.01
CA THR A 82 6.75 -0.03 13.30
C THR A 82 6.25 -0.93 14.42
N GLU A 83 6.80 -0.78 15.62
CA GLU A 83 6.31 -1.48 16.81
C GLU A 83 4.86 -1.08 17.19
N GLN A 84 4.33 -0.01 16.60
CA GLN A 84 2.96 0.45 16.81
C GLN A 84 1.93 -0.30 15.96
N GLY A 85 2.36 -1.23 15.10
CA GLY A 85 1.47 -1.95 14.19
C GLY A 85 1.14 -1.19 12.89
N THR A 86 1.88 -0.13 12.59
CA THR A 86 1.86 0.50 11.25
C THR A 86 2.95 -0.08 10.38
N CYS A 87 2.74 -0.02 9.08
CA CYS A 87 3.72 -0.42 8.09
C CYS A 87 3.93 0.71 7.09
N VAL A 88 5.20 0.90 6.73
CA VAL A 88 5.65 1.86 5.73
C VAL A 88 5.74 1.12 4.41
N LEU A 89 4.91 1.52 3.46
CA LEU A 89 4.95 1.04 2.09
C LEU A 89 5.65 2.06 1.22
N GLN A 90 6.55 1.58 0.37
CA GLN A 90 7.20 2.36 -0.65
C GLN A 90 6.72 1.90 -2.02
N GLY A 91 6.37 2.85 -2.88
CA GLY A 91 5.94 2.56 -4.22
C GLY A 91 5.95 3.78 -5.13
N PRO A 92 5.64 3.61 -6.42
CA PRO A 92 5.47 4.71 -7.35
C PRO A 92 4.39 5.69 -6.85
N GLU A 93 4.73 6.97 -6.87
CA GLU A 93 3.79 8.03 -6.51
C GLU A 93 2.64 8.04 -7.53
N MET A 94 1.41 8.16 -7.01
CA MET A 94 0.25 8.21 -7.88
C MET A 94 0.13 9.55 -8.59
N HIS A 95 0.32 9.55 -9.91
CA HIS A 95 0.21 10.75 -10.76
C HIS A 95 -1.10 10.83 -11.57
N ASP A 96 -2.02 9.88 -11.42
CA ASP A 96 -3.26 9.85 -12.21
C ASP A 96 -4.27 10.88 -11.70
N ALA A 97 -4.54 11.90 -12.52
CA ALA A 97 -5.41 13.01 -12.16
C ALA A 97 -6.86 12.59 -11.88
N GLU A 98 -7.39 11.55 -12.53
CA GLU A 98 -8.76 11.09 -12.28
C GLU A 98 -8.88 10.44 -10.90
N ALA A 99 -7.88 9.64 -10.52
CA ALA A 99 -7.78 9.08 -9.19
C ALA A 99 -7.61 10.16 -8.13
N LEU A 100 -6.63 11.06 -8.31
CA LEU A 100 -6.37 12.18 -7.41
C LEU A 100 -7.62 13.07 -7.22
N SER A 101 -8.40 13.29 -8.29
CA SER A 101 -9.63 14.08 -8.21
C SER A 101 -10.77 13.38 -7.46
N GLN A 102 -10.71 12.05 -7.26
CA GLN A 102 -11.70 11.29 -6.50
C GLN A 102 -11.39 11.24 -5.00
N MET A 103 -10.18 11.61 -4.59
CA MET A 103 -9.72 11.61 -3.21
C MET A 103 -9.31 13.01 -2.77
N ARG A 104 -9.23 13.22 -1.46
CA ARG A 104 -8.71 14.45 -0.89
C ARG A 104 -7.34 14.13 -0.32
N MET A 105 -6.30 14.71 -0.90
CA MET A 105 -4.92 14.55 -0.43
C MET A 105 -4.41 15.91 0.05
N PRO A 106 -4.38 16.15 1.37
CA PRO A 106 -3.64 17.27 1.92
C PRO A 106 -2.13 17.03 1.78
N ASP A 107 -1.32 18.09 1.91
CA ASP A 107 0.13 18.07 1.67
C ASP A 107 0.92 17.04 2.52
N TYR A 108 0.34 16.57 3.61
CA TYR A 108 0.94 15.60 4.53
C TYR A 108 0.52 14.14 4.27
N GLU A 109 -0.41 13.90 3.35
CA GLU A 109 -0.81 12.56 2.90
C GLU A 109 -0.30 12.31 1.49
N THR A 110 0.03 11.06 1.19
CA THR A 110 0.32 10.65 -0.18
C THR A 110 -0.29 9.29 -0.49
N CYS A 111 -0.34 8.97 -1.77
CA CYS A 111 -0.92 7.74 -2.29
C CYS A 111 0.13 7.06 -3.16
N ILE A 112 0.33 5.77 -2.91
CA ILE A 112 1.15 4.93 -3.77
C ILE A 112 0.26 3.95 -4.52
N GLU A 113 0.69 3.61 -5.73
CA GLU A 113 0.12 2.51 -6.48
C GLU A 113 0.98 1.26 -6.29
N VAL A 114 0.38 0.19 -5.80
CA VAL A 114 1.03 -1.11 -5.65
C VAL A 114 0.28 -2.17 -6.44
N PRO A 115 0.95 -3.00 -7.25
CA PRO A 115 0.26 -4.02 -8.04
C PRO A 115 -0.39 -5.06 -7.12
N LYS A 116 -1.55 -5.62 -7.54
CA LYS A 116 -2.22 -6.64 -6.74
C LYS A 116 -1.31 -7.84 -6.50
N SER A 117 -0.49 -8.21 -7.48
CA SER A 117 0.51 -9.29 -7.32
C SER A 117 1.46 -9.06 -6.14
N SER A 118 1.88 -7.82 -5.91
CA SER A 118 2.71 -7.48 -4.75
C SER A 118 1.94 -7.68 -3.45
N ILE A 119 0.71 -7.18 -3.35
CA ILE A 119 -0.13 -7.36 -2.16
C ILE A 119 -0.44 -8.84 -1.91
N MET A 120 -0.78 -9.60 -2.96
CA MET A 120 -1.03 -11.04 -2.86
C MET A 120 0.22 -11.78 -2.38
N ALA A 121 1.42 -11.39 -2.82
CA ALA A 121 2.66 -11.97 -2.31
C ALA A 121 2.88 -11.71 -0.81
N LEU A 122 2.30 -10.65 -0.24
CA LEU A 122 2.34 -10.37 1.20
C LEU A 122 1.38 -11.27 2.00
N LEU A 123 0.26 -11.67 1.38
CA LEU A 123 -0.76 -12.54 1.97
C LEU A 123 -0.40 -14.03 1.86
N GLU A 124 0.32 -14.40 0.80
CA GLU A 124 0.65 -15.79 0.49
C GLU A 124 1.75 -16.33 1.41
N GLU A 125 1.41 -17.29 2.28
CA GLU A 125 2.39 -18.06 3.06
C GLU A 125 3.21 -18.90 2.07
N SER A 126 4.54 -18.82 2.15
CA SER A 126 5.44 -19.57 1.27
C SER A 126 5.17 -21.08 1.33
N SER A 127 4.32 -21.60 0.45
CA SER A 127 4.48 -22.95 -0.09
C SER A 127 5.26 -22.79 -1.39
N GLY A 128 6.58 -22.59 -1.33
CA GLY A 128 7.37 -22.41 -2.56
C GLY A 128 7.47 -23.70 -3.41
N PRO A 129 8.08 -23.69 -4.61
CA PRO A 129 8.26 -22.59 -5.57
C PRO A 129 7.73 -22.98 -6.97
N ASP A 130 6.86 -22.19 -7.62
CA ASP A 130 6.59 -22.38 -9.05
C ASP A 130 7.43 -21.40 -9.87
N HIS A 131 8.69 -21.80 -10.10
CA HIS A 131 9.33 -21.43 -11.36
C HIS A 131 8.72 -22.34 -12.43
N PRO A 132 7.89 -21.85 -13.38
CA PRO A 132 7.72 -22.57 -14.62
C PRO A 132 9.06 -22.48 -15.35
N ARG A 133 9.83 -23.57 -15.22
CA ARG A 133 10.99 -23.92 -16.03
C ARG A 133 10.66 -23.59 -17.50
N THR A 134 11.22 -22.51 -18.01
CA THR A 134 11.15 -22.23 -19.44
C THR A 134 11.89 -23.34 -20.16
N ALA A 135 11.19 -23.96 -21.12
CA ALA A 135 11.61 -25.13 -21.88
C ALA A 135 12.77 -24.85 -22.84
#